data_AF-A0A1B8CL87-F1
#
_entry.id   AF-A0A1B8CL87-F1
#
_cell.length_a   1.000
_cell.length_b   1.000
_cell.length_c   1.000
_cell.angle_alpha   90.00
_cell.angle_beta   90.00
_cell.angle_gamma   90.00
#
_symmetry.space_group_name_H-M   'P 1'
#
loop_
_entity.id
_entity.type
_entity.pdbx_description
1 polymer ?
#
loop_
_entity_poly.entity_id
_entity_poly.type
_entity_poly.pdbx_seq_one_letter_code
_entity_poly.pdbx_strand_id
1 'polypeptide(L)'
;MAKVFDAAEVAKHNTAESCWVILYGDVYDVTGFLPEHPGGSKVVLKLAGRDATEEFDPIHPSGTLAENLDPSCKLGRVDPATLVAPAVEEASAKREQEGPVDVQTLLNLDEFEEVATKKISQKAWAYYYSASDDLFSKSFNNQVYRQILLRPRVFVDCTNCDTSTTILGHKVGLPLFVAPAAMARLAHPDGEHGIAQGISSFGALQIISNNASQKPEEIVANSAPGQIFGWQIYIQNDRKKSIAMLKRISALPSIKFIVLTLDAPVPGKREHDERVGSLGKGLDAISDGTGEKRESKGGVGKTLFFGTATDLTWKTTLGWLKEHTDLPIVLKGIQTHEDAYLAMQFAPQLEAIILSNHGGRALDTAPPAVHTLLEIRKYCPEVFSRIEVWVDGGIKRGTDVVKALCLGAKAVGVGRAALFGLGAGGKEGVERTFEILRGEIETCMKLLGVDKVSELGPKYINSRAVERDIYDGHAGLEKVGLWVSAKL
;
A
#
# COMPACT_ATOMS: atom_id res chain seq x y z
N MET A 1 -0.05 -6.09 43.65
CA MET A 1 0.57 -6.99 42.67
C MET A 1 -0.43 -7.23 41.56
N ALA A 2 -0.01 -7.26 40.29
CA ALA A 2 -0.92 -7.64 39.21
C ALA A 2 -1.43 -9.06 39.46
N LYS A 3 -2.74 -9.30 39.28
CA LYS A 3 -3.33 -10.63 39.43
C LYS A 3 -2.69 -11.58 38.40
N VAL A 4 -2.34 -12.78 38.83
CA VAL A 4 -1.78 -13.83 37.96
C VAL A 4 -2.88 -14.85 37.69
N PHE A 5 -3.07 -15.21 36.42
CA PHE A 5 -4.08 -16.14 35.94
C PHE A 5 -3.43 -17.40 35.37
N ASP A 6 -4.07 -18.55 35.57
CA ASP A 6 -3.74 -19.79 34.86
C ASP A 6 -4.34 -19.75 33.44
N ALA A 7 -3.64 -20.25 32.43
CA ALA A 7 -4.15 -20.28 31.06
C ALA A 7 -5.48 -21.04 30.94
N ALA A 8 -5.71 -22.08 31.75
CA ALA A 8 -6.97 -22.81 31.81
C ALA A 8 -8.11 -21.99 32.44
N GLU A 9 -7.79 -20.99 33.28
CA GLU A 9 -8.78 -20.00 33.73
C GLU A 9 -9.19 -19.11 32.56
N VAL A 10 -8.22 -18.57 31.82
CA VAL A 10 -8.48 -17.72 30.65
C VAL A 10 -9.28 -18.48 29.58
N ALA A 11 -8.99 -19.77 29.36
CA ALA A 11 -9.68 -20.62 28.39
C ALA A 11 -11.19 -20.78 28.61
N LYS A 12 -11.70 -20.47 29.81
CA LYS A 12 -13.14 -20.48 30.11
C LYS A 12 -13.89 -19.30 29.49
N HIS A 13 -13.16 -18.25 29.10
CA HIS A 13 -13.70 -17.01 28.55
C HIS A 13 -13.56 -17.00 27.03
N ASN A 14 -14.28 -17.91 26.37
CA ASN A 14 -14.17 -18.17 24.94
C ASN A 14 -15.47 -17.91 24.14
N THR A 15 -16.41 -17.11 24.65
CA THR A 15 -17.70 -16.82 24.00
C THR A 15 -17.93 -15.31 23.81
N ALA A 16 -18.99 -14.93 23.09
CA ALA A 16 -19.32 -13.51 22.84
C ALA A 16 -19.74 -12.76 24.11
N GLU A 17 -20.25 -13.47 25.10
CA GLU A 17 -20.70 -12.96 26.40
C GLU A 17 -19.57 -12.92 27.43
N SER A 18 -18.44 -13.57 27.13
CA SER A 18 -17.28 -13.69 28.01
C SER A 18 -16.06 -14.03 27.18
N CYS A 19 -15.32 -13.01 26.75
CA CYS A 19 -14.22 -13.10 25.80
C CYS A 19 -12.94 -12.51 26.40
N TRP A 20 -12.02 -13.37 26.83
CA TRP A 20 -10.70 -12.95 27.26
C TRP A 20 -9.63 -13.40 26.28
N VAL A 21 -8.55 -12.64 26.17
CA VAL A 21 -7.40 -12.97 25.33
C VAL A 21 -6.10 -12.70 26.08
N ILE A 22 -5.05 -13.46 25.76
CA ILE A 22 -3.70 -13.21 26.26
C ILE A 22 -2.92 -12.52 25.14
N LEU A 23 -2.30 -11.38 25.45
CA LEU A 23 -1.47 -10.61 24.53
C LEU A 23 -0.19 -10.19 25.25
N TYR A 24 0.96 -10.58 24.72
CA TYR A 24 2.28 -10.29 25.31
C TYR A 24 2.40 -10.72 26.79
N GLY A 25 1.70 -11.80 27.17
CA GLY A 25 1.65 -12.32 28.54
C GLY A 25 0.71 -11.57 29.50
N ASP A 26 -0.05 -10.58 29.02
CA ASP A 26 -1.09 -9.89 29.78
C ASP A 26 -2.48 -10.43 29.40
N VAL A 27 -3.39 -10.55 30.38
CA VAL A 27 -4.77 -11.03 30.18
C VAL A 27 -5.71 -9.84 30.04
N TYR A 28 -6.50 -9.82 28.97
CA TYR A 28 -7.46 -8.76 28.67
C TYR A 28 -8.89 -9.29 28.58
N ASP A 29 -9.83 -8.62 29.24
CA ASP A 29 -11.26 -8.75 28.97
C ASP A 29 -11.64 -7.81 27.82
N VAL A 30 -11.95 -8.40 26.66
CA VAL A 30 -12.33 -7.67 25.45
C VAL A 30 -13.81 -7.83 25.11
N THR A 31 -14.61 -8.40 26.03
CA THR A 31 -16.04 -8.68 25.82
C THR A 31 -16.81 -7.43 25.38
N GLY A 32 -16.64 -6.32 26.11
CA GLY A 32 -17.29 -5.05 25.78
C GLY A 32 -16.77 -4.39 24.49
N PHE A 33 -15.56 -4.74 24.06
CA PHE A 33 -14.92 -4.17 22.87
C PHE A 33 -15.24 -4.95 21.58
N LEU A 34 -15.73 -6.19 21.68
CA LEU A 34 -16.11 -7.01 20.52
C LEU A 34 -16.93 -6.28 19.44
N PRO A 35 -18.02 -5.54 19.76
CA PRO A 35 -18.82 -4.84 18.74
C PRO A 35 -18.09 -3.63 18.12
N GLU A 36 -17.07 -3.10 18.78
CA GLU A 36 -16.31 -1.93 18.35
C GLU A 36 -15.06 -2.29 17.54
N HIS A 37 -14.64 -3.56 17.59
CA HIS A 37 -13.43 -4.01 16.89
C HIS A 37 -13.54 -3.78 15.37
N PRO A 38 -12.63 -3.00 14.74
CA PRO A 38 -12.70 -2.65 13.32
C PRO A 38 -12.65 -3.86 12.37
N GLY A 39 -12.03 -4.97 12.79
CA GLY A 39 -12.03 -6.23 12.05
C GLY A 39 -13.26 -7.10 12.25
N GLY A 40 -14.23 -6.63 13.01
CA GLY A 40 -15.41 -7.37 13.45
C GLY A 40 -15.12 -8.26 14.67
N SER A 41 -16.16 -8.55 15.45
CA SER A 41 -16.06 -9.38 16.66
C SER A 41 -15.55 -10.79 16.39
N LYS A 42 -15.88 -11.37 15.22
CA LYS A 42 -15.57 -12.77 14.87
C LYS A 42 -14.09 -13.10 14.88
N VAL A 43 -13.22 -12.18 14.41
CA VAL A 43 -11.78 -12.46 14.35
C VAL A 43 -11.16 -12.52 15.75
N VAL A 44 -11.71 -11.75 16.70
CA VAL A 44 -11.32 -11.80 18.12
C VAL A 44 -11.89 -13.05 18.78
N LEU A 45 -13.16 -13.38 18.51
CA LEU A 45 -13.80 -14.58 19.06
C LEU A 45 -13.13 -15.87 18.64
N LYS A 46 -12.57 -15.93 17.42
CA LYS A 46 -11.72 -17.05 17.04
C LYS A 46 -10.58 -17.23 18.04
N LEU A 47 -10.00 -16.16 18.55
CA LEU A 47 -8.86 -16.19 19.48
C LEU A 47 -9.26 -16.10 20.96
N ALA A 48 -10.54 -16.23 21.28
CA ALA A 48 -11.01 -16.12 22.65
C ALA A 48 -10.52 -17.31 23.51
N GLY A 49 -10.15 -17.02 24.75
CA GLY A 49 -9.64 -17.97 25.72
C GLY A 49 -8.20 -18.46 25.50
N ARG A 50 -7.43 -17.84 24.60
CA ARG A 50 -6.06 -18.28 24.26
C ARG A 50 -5.07 -17.13 24.18
N ASP A 51 -3.79 -17.50 24.06
CA ASP A 51 -2.75 -16.58 23.60
C ASP A 51 -2.93 -16.27 22.13
N ALA A 52 -3.08 -14.99 21.84
CA ALA A 52 -3.37 -14.42 20.53
C ALA A 52 -2.21 -13.52 20.05
N THR A 53 -1.07 -13.54 20.74
CA THR A 53 0.04 -12.61 20.49
C THR A 53 0.58 -12.76 19.07
N GLU A 54 0.75 -14.00 18.59
CA GLU A 54 1.30 -14.27 17.26
C GLU A 54 0.36 -13.80 16.13
N GLU A 55 -0.96 -13.85 16.33
CA GLU A 55 -1.93 -13.34 15.37
C GLU A 55 -2.14 -11.83 15.48
N PHE A 56 -1.94 -11.25 16.66
CA PHE A 56 -2.17 -9.83 16.94
C PHE A 56 -0.99 -8.94 16.55
N ASP A 57 0.25 -9.30 16.95
CA ASP A 57 1.43 -8.43 16.83
C ASP A 57 1.72 -7.97 15.40
N PRO A 58 1.73 -8.85 14.37
CA PRO A 58 2.07 -8.44 13.01
C PRO A 58 1.05 -7.48 12.39
N ILE A 59 -0.12 -7.33 13.01
CA ILE A 59 -1.28 -6.64 12.46
C ILE A 59 -1.52 -5.28 13.14
N HIS A 60 -1.13 -5.13 14.40
CA HIS A 60 -1.48 -3.95 15.19
C HIS A 60 -0.26 -3.15 15.60
N PRO A 61 -0.18 -1.84 15.31
CA PRO A 61 0.90 -0.97 15.77
C PRO A 61 1.13 -1.06 17.28
N SER A 62 2.35 -0.76 17.72
CA SER A 62 2.68 -0.75 19.14
C SER A 62 1.72 0.18 19.92
N GLY A 63 1.35 -0.16 21.14
CA GLY A 63 0.45 0.68 21.95
C GLY A 63 -1.02 0.71 21.49
N THR A 64 -1.43 -0.03 20.45
CA THR A 64 -2.84 -0.16 20.01
C THR A 64 -3.78 -0.45 21.19
N LEU A 65 -3.37 -1.35 22.10
CA LEU A 65 -4.16 -1.70 23.28
C LEU A 65 -4.39 -0.51 24.21
N ALA A 66 -3.35 0.29 24.48
CA ALA A 66 -3.46 1.44 25.38
C ALA A 66 -4.26 2.61 24.77
N GLU A 67 -4.31 2.72 23.45
CA GLU A 67 -5.03 3.78 22.73
C GLU A 67 -6.51 3.47 22.54
N ASN A 68 -6.89 2.18 22.52
CA ASN A 68 -8.23 1.75 22.13
C ASN A 68 -8.98 0.94 23.19
N LEU A 69 -8.31 0.43 24.22
CA LEU A 69 -8.96 -0.26 25.34
C LEU A 69 -8.89 0.59 26.61
N ASP A 70 -9.96 0.56 27.39
CA ASP A 70 -9.94 1.12 28.73
C ASP A 70 -8.90 0.38 29.58
N PRO A 71 -8.10 1.07 30.42
CA PRO A 71 -7.12 0.40 31.28
C PRO A 71 -7.71 -0.72 32.16
N SER A 72 -9.00 -0.64 32.51
CA SER A 72 -9.73 -1.67 33.26
C SER A 72 -9.90 -2.99 32.50
N CYS A 73 -9.80 -2.99 31.17
CA CYS A 73 -9.81 -4.21 30.36
C CYS A 73 -8.60 -5.11 30.65
N LYS A 74 -7.47 -4.56 31.14
CA LYS A 74 -6.31 -5.35 31.53
C LYS A 74 -6.51 -5.95 32.92
N LEU A 75 -6.78 -7.25 32.97
CA LEU A 75 -7.10 -7.96 34.21
C LEU A 75 -5.85 -8.31 35.03
N GLY A 76 -4.74 -8.61 34.36
CA GLY A 76 -3.51 -9.09 35.01
C GLY A 76 -2.55 -9.75 34.04
N ARG A 77 -1.74 -10.69 34.52
CA ARG A 77 -0.77 -11.46 33.72
C ARG A 77 -1.13 -12.94 33.71
N VAL A 78 -0.81 -13.66 32.65
CA VAL A 78 -0.86 -15.13 32.66
C VAL A 78 0.42 -15.67 33.30
N ASP A 79 0.32 -16.81 33.99
CA ASP A 79 1.50 -17.59 34.37
C ASP A 79 2.09 -18.26 33.12
N PRO A 80 3.32 -17.89 32.68
CA PRO A 80 3.94 -18.46 31.49
C PRO A 80 4.11 -19.98 31.55
N ALA A 81 4.20 -20.58 32.75
CA ALA A 81 4.33 -22.03 32.91
C ALA A 81 3.04 -22.80 32.56
N THR A 82 1.90 -22.11 32.52
CA THR A 82 0.58 -22.69 32.27
C THR A 82 0.13 -22.57 30.81
N LEU A 83 0.86 -21.79 30.00
CA LEU A 83 0.62 -21.71 28.56
C LEU A 83 0.90 -23.08 27.93
N VAL A 84 -0.16 -23.82 27.64
CA VAL A 84 -0.06 -25.03 26.82
C VAL A 84 0.40 -24.57 25.45
N ALA A 85 1.64 -24.88 25.07
CA ALA A 85 2.07 -24.74 23.69
C ALA A 85 1.02 -25.46 22.83
N PRO A 86 0.37 -24.77 21.86
CA PRO A 86 -0.65 -25.42 21.07
C PRO A 86 -0.07 -26.72 20.51
N ALA A 87 -0.79 -27.82 20.68
CA ALA A 87 -0.47 -29.04 19.95
C ALA A 87 -0.47 -28.65 18.49
N VAL A 88 0.73 -28.59 17.90
CA VAL A 88 0.90 -28.38 16.48
C VAL A 88 0.26 -29.59 15.84
N GLU A 89 -1.01 -29.50 15.44
CA GLU A 89 -1.50 -30.35 14.38
C GLU A 89 -0.61 -30.02 13.19
N GLU A 90 0.38 -30.88 12.96
CA GLU A 90 1.27 -30.89 11.81
C GLU A 90 0.45 -31.11 10.54
N ALA A 91 -0.26 -30.07 10.11
CA ALA A 91 -0.40 -29.76 8.71
C ALA A 91 0.67 -28.72 8.32
N SER A 92 1.84 -28.74 8.97
CA SER A 92 3.04 -28.25 8.32
C SER A 92 3.36 -29.26 7.21
N ALA A 93 2.94 -28.97 5.99
CA ALA A 93 3.76 -29.37 4.87
C ALA A 93 5.17 -28.92 5.24
N LYS A 94 6.09 -29.88 5.45
CA LYS A 94 7.52 -29.60 5.63
C LYS A 94 7.95 -28.80 4.41
N ARG A 95 7.81 -27.47 4.47
CA ARG A 95 8.61 -26.60 3.64
C ARG A 95 10.01 -26.85 4.15
N GLU A 96 10.84 -27.47 3.32
CA GLU A 96 12.28 -27.49 3.56
C GLU A 96 12.63 -26.06 3.98
N GLN A 97 13.16 -25.89 5.19
CA GLN A 97 13.80 -24.65 5.56
C GLN A 97 15.03 -24.57 4.67
N GLU A 98 14.84 -24.07 3.44
CA GLU A 98 15.92 -23.57 2.62
C GLU A 98 16.72 -22.63 3.54
N GLY A 99 18.04 -22.81 3.59
CA GLY A 99 18.92 -22.03 4.45
C GLY A 99 18.78 -20.52 4.21
N PRO A 100 19.47 -19.67 4.99
CA PRO A 100 19.40 -18.23 4.80
C PRO A 100 19.71 -17.87 3.34
N VAL A 101 18.70 -17.34 2.64
CA VAL A 101 18.86 -16.83 1.27
C VAL A 101 19.76 -15.60 1.32
N ASP A 102 20.89 -15.67 0.63
CA ASP A 102 21.71 -14.50 0.36
C ASP A 102 20.99 -13.63 -0.66
N VAL A 103 20.41 -12.52 -0.21
CA VAL A 103 19.66 -11.59 -1.08
C VAL A 103 20.54 -11.01 -2.19
N GLN A 104 21.86 -10.99 -2.03
CA GLN A 104 22.79 -10.47 -3.04
C GLN A 104 22.82 -11.32 -4.31
N THR A 105 22.45 -12.61 -4.22
CA THR A 105 22.37 -13.48 -5.40
C THR A 105 21.11 -13.25 -6.23
N LEU A 106 20.12 -12.54 -5.69
CA LEU A 106 18.89 -12.24 -6.41
C LEU A 106 19.14 -11.16 -7.47
N LEU A 107 18.67 -11.39 -8.68
CA LEU A 107 18.98 -10.59 -9.86
C LEU A 107 17.81 -9.75 -10.37
N ASN A 108 16.58 -10.04 -9.92
CA ASN A 108 15.39 -9.32 -10.37
C ASN A 108 14.20 -9.47 -9.41
N LEU A 109 13.16 -8.67 -9.64
CA LEU A 109 11.99 -8.62 -8.76
C LEU A 109 11.13 -9.89 -8.75
N ASP A 110 11.19 -10.71 -9.80
CA ASP A 110 10.45 -11.98 -9.83
C ASP A 110 11.09 -13.01 -8.87
N GLU A 111 12.43 -13.00 -8.74
CA GLU A 111 13.15 -13.85 -7.78
C GLU A 111 12.87 -13.44 -6.32
N PHE A 112 12.72 -12.14 -6.05
CA PHE A 112 12.26 -11.67 -4.73
C PHE A 112 10.84 -12.15 -4.42
N GLU A 113 9.93 -12.08 -5.39
CA GLU A 113 8.57 -12.61 -5.25
C GLU A 113 8.61 -14.12 -4.96
N GLU A 114 9.42 -14.89 -5.68
CA GLU A 114 9.58 -16.34 -5.46
C GLU A 114 10.11 -16.66 -4.05
N VAL A 115 11.21 -16.02 -3.64
CA VAL A 115 11.80 -16.23 -2.31
C VAL A 115 10.83 -15.83 -1.21
N ALA A 116 10.19 -14.65 -1.33
CA ALA A 116 9.22 -14.19 -0.36
C ALA A 116 8.05 -15.18 -0.23
N THR A 117 7.55 -15.74 -1.33
CA THR A 117 6.47 -16.75 -1.32
C THR A 117 6.79 -17.97 -0.47
N LYS A 118 8.07 -18.38 -0.44
CA LYS A 118 8.54 -19.52 0.34
C LYS A 118 8.70 -19.17 1.82
N LYS A 119 9.13 -17.94 2.14
CA LYS A 119 9.45 -17.48 3.50
C LYS A 119 8.26 -16.94 4.30
N ILE A 120 7.43 -16.10 3.69
CA ILE A 120 6.33 -15.46 4.42
C ILE A 120 5.17 -16.43 4.64
N SER A 121 4.32 -16.14 5.63
CA SER A 121 3.15 -16.98 5.92
C SER A 121 2.19 -17.05 4.72
N GLN A 122 1.41 -18.13 4.62
CA GLN A 122 0.38 -18.25 3.57
C GLN A 122 -0.62 -17.09 3.60
N LYS A 123 -0.93 -16.57 4.80
CA LYS A 123 -1.80 -15.39 5.00
C LYS A 123 -1.16 -14.12 4.44
N ALA A 124 0.11 -13.88 4.75
CA ALA A 124 0.86 -12.73 4.22
C ALA A 124 0.94 -12.78 2.69
N TRP A 125 1.31 -13.94 2.14
CA TRP A 125 1.35 -14.17 0.71
C TRP A 125 -0.01 -13.91 0.04
N ALA A 126 -1.08 -14.52 0.55
CA ALA A 126 -2.42 -14.33 -0.01
C ALA A 126 -2.85 -12.85 0.06
N TYR A 127 -2.55 -12.15 1.16
CA TYR A 127 -2.85 -10.73 1.30
C TYR A 127 -2.08 -9.86 0.29
N TYR A 128 -0.78 -10.08 0.11
CA TYR A 128 0.06 -9.28 -0.81
C TYR A 128 -0.15 -9.62 -2.28
N TYR A 129 -0.18 -10.92 -2.62
CA TYR A 129 -0.33 -11.39 -3.99
C TYR A 129 -1.72 -11.07 -4.56
N SER A 130 -2.75 -11.13 -3.71
CA SER A 130 -4.14 -10.92 -4.15
C SER A 130 -4.38 -9.60 -4.86
N ALA A 131 -5.34 -9.66 -5.77
CA ALA A 131 -5.97 -8.56 -6.49
C ALA A 131 -7.46 -8.89 -6.64
N SER A 132 -8.22 -7.98 -7.24
CA SER A 132 -9.66 -8.14 -7.42
C SER A 132 -9.97 -9.22 -8.44
N ASP A 133 -11.04 -9.97 -8.16
CA ASP A 133 -11.71 -10.89 -9.08
C ASP A 133 -10.73 -11.81 -9.83
N ASP A 134 -10.55 -11.63 -11.14
CA ASP A 134 -9.78 -12.54 -12.00
C ASP A 134 -8.28 -12.19 -12.06
N LEU A 135 -7.83 -11.20 -11.29
CA LEU A 135 -6.46 -10.66 -11.30
C LEU A 135 -6.04 -10.08 -12.67
N PHE A 136 -7.00 -9.75 -13.52
CA PHE A 136 -6.72 -9.28 -14.88
C PHE A 136 -5.92 -7.98 -14.84
N SER A 137 -6.44 -6.94 -14.18
CA SER A 137 -5.77 -5.64 -14.08
C SER A 137 -4.42 -5.74 -13.40
N LYS A 138 -4.25 -6.61 -12.39
CA LYS A 138 -2.94 -6.86 -11.76
C LYS A 138 -1.90 -7.30 -12.78
N SER A 139 -2.25 -8.25 -13.63
CA SER A 139 -1.34 -8.80 -14.64
C SER A 139 -1.14 -7.82 -15.80
N PHE A 140 -2.23 -7.21 -16.25
CA PHE A 140 -2.23 -6.29 -17.38
C PHE A 140 -1.41 -5.02 -17.12
N ASN A 141 -1.41 -4.53 -15.87
CA ASN A 141 -0.54 -3.43 -15.42
C ASN A 141 0.94 -3.60 -15.79
N ASN A 142 1.48 -4.83 -15.75
CA ASN A 142 2.87 -5.08 -16.17
C ASN A 142 2.96 -5.41 -17.67
N GLN A 143 2.06 -6.25 -18.19
CA GLN A 143 2.14 -6.76 -19.56
C GLN A 143 2.18 -5.64 -20.61
N VAL A 144 1.42 -4.56 -20.38
CA VAL A 144 1.36 -3.40 -21.28
C VAL A 144 2.74 -2.74 -21.51
N TYR A 145 3.60 -2.68 -20.49
CA TYR A 145 4.93 -2.05 -20.63
C TYR A 145 5.81 -2.79 -21.63
N ARG A 146 5.60 -4.10 -21.83
CA ARG A 146 6.35 -4.90 -22.82
C ARG A 146 5.99 -4.55 -24.26
N GLN A 147 4.85 -3.91 -24.49
CA GLN A 147 4.39 -3.46 -25.81
C GLN A 147 4.90 -2.06 -26.17
N ILE A 148 5.54 -1.36 -25.23
CA ILE A 148 6.20 -0.07 -25.48
C ILE A 148 7.69 -0.35 -25.75
N LEU A 149 8.14 -0.04 -26.96
CA LEU A 149 9.53 -0.27 -27.37
C LEU A 149 10.41 0.92 -27.02
N LEU A 150 11.65 0.67 -26.60
CA LEU A 150 12.68 1.68 -26.44
C LEU A 150 13.30 2.04 -27.80
N ARG A 151 13.72 3.30 -27.98
CA ARG A 151 14.34 3.81 -29.20
C ARG A 151 15.77 4.30 -28.91
N PRO A 152 16.75 3.39 -28.84
CA PRO A 152 18.12 3.75 -28.47
C PRO A 152 18.80 4.62 -29.53
N ARG A 153 19.74 5.45 -29.07
CA ARG A 153 20.61 6.29 -29.91
C ARG A 153 22.05 5.81 -29.77
N VAL A 154 22.74 5.68 -30.91
CA VAL A 154 24.15 5.26 -30.99
C VAL A 154 25.06 6.47 -31.21
N PHE A 155 26.37 6.31 -30.95
CA PHE A 155 27.37 7.39 -30.99
C PHE A 155 27.02 8.58 -30.09
N VAL A 156 26.52 8.29 -28.88
CA VAL A 156 26.28 9.27 -27.81
C VAL A 156 27.24 8.97 -26.66
N ASP A 157 27.75 10.00 -25.98
CA ASP A 157 28.54 9.84 -24.77
C ASP A 157 27.62 9.38 -23.62
N CYS A 158 27.91 8.20 -23.07
CA CYS A 158 27.15 7.57 -21.98
C CYS A 158 28.01 7.35 -20.73
N THR A 159 29.10 8.11 -20.58
CA THR A 159 30.00 8.02 -19.41
C THR A 159 29.28 8.44 -18.12
N ASN A 160 28.38 9.42 -18.21
CA ASN A 160 27.58 9.93 -17.11
C ASN A 160 26.14 9.38 -17.14
N CYS A 161 25.49 9.37 -15.98
CA CYS A 161 24.07 9.10 -15.83
C CYS A 161 23.58 9.67 -14.50
N ASP A 162 22.69 10.65 -14.53
CA ASP A 162 22.05 11.28 -13.37
C ASP A 162 20.57 10.90 -13.29
N THR A 163 20.26 10.05 -12.31
CA THR A 163 18.90 9.61 -12.01
C THR A 163 18.13 10.57 -11.10
N SER A 164 18.78 11.63 -10.61
CA SER A 164 18.14 12.54 -9.66
C SER A 164 17.05 13.40 -10.31
N THR A 165 16.05 13.76 -9.51
CA THR A 165 14.94 14.63 -9.93
C THR A 165 14.37 15.36 -8.71
N THR A 166 13.24 16.02 -8.89
CA THR A 166 12.44 16.58 -7.80
C THR A 166 11.10 15.88 -7.68
N ILE A 167 10.52 15.84 -6.50
CA ILE A 167 9.14 15.40 -6.26
C ILE A 167 8.52 16.41 -5.30
N LEU A 168 7.48 17.13 -5.76
CA LEU A 168 6.90 18.28 -5.04
C LEU A 168 7.98 19.29 -4.58
N GLY A 169 8.95 19.59 -5.45
CA GLY A 169 10.06 20.49 -5.15
C GLY A 169 11.17 19.91 -4.25
N HIS A 170 11.00 18.72 -3.67
CA HIS A 170 12.05 18.07 -2.88
C HIS A 170 13.00 17.26 -3.78
N LYS A 171 14.31 17.42 -3.61
CA LYS A 171 15.30 16.65 -4.37
C LYS A 171 15.28 15.17 -3.93
N VAL A 172 15.25 14.27 -4.91
CA VAL A 172 15.33 12.82 -4.74
C VAL A 172 16.44 12.24 -5.62
N GLY A 173 17.05 11.13 -5.18
CA GLY A 173 18.16 10.47 -5.89
C GLY A 173 17.71 9.54 -7.01
N LEU A 174 16.49 9.02 -6.89
CA LEU A 174 15.84 8.18 -7.89
C LEU A 174 14.43 8.69 -8.16
N PRO A 175 13.89 8.52 -9.39
CA PRO A 175 12.52 8.86 -9.73
C PRO A 175 11.55 7.75 -9.25
N LEU A 176 11.82 7.19 -8.06
CA LEU A 176 11.10 6.07 -7.48
C LEU A 176 10.49 6.45 -6.14
N PHE A 177 9.30 5.90 -5.88
CA PHE A 177 8.70 5.91 -4.55
C PHE A 177 8.21 4.52 -4.17
N VAL A 178 8.24 4.22 -2.86
CA VAL A 178 7.47 3.10 -2.33
C VAL A 178 6.02 3.55 -2.21
N ALA A 179 5.14 2.92 -2.99
CA ALA A 179 3.70 3.17 -2.97
C ALA A 179 3.09 2.69 -1.64
N PRO A 180 2.00 3.30 -1.16
CA PRO A 180 1.41 2.95 0.13
C PRO A 180 0.97 1.49 0.16
N ALA A 181 1.62 0.73 1.04
CA ALA A 181 1.37 -0.68 1.26
C ALA A 181 1.20 -0.94 2.76
N ALA A 182 -0.01 -1.34 3.14
CA ALA A 182 -0.35 -1.61 4.53
C ALA A 182 0.23 -2.95 5.01
N MET A 183 0.41 -3.08 6.32
CA MET A 183 0.72 -4.34 7.00
C MET A 183 2.07 -4.95 6.62
N ALA A 184 3.15 -4.15 6.56
CA ALA A 184 4.46 -4.64 6.16
C ALA A 184 5.06 -5.67 7.15
N ARG A 185 4.66 -5.65 8.43
CA ARG A 185 5.07 -6.66 9.43
C ARG A 185 4.53 -8.07 9.17
N LEU A 186 3.56 -8.23 8.26
CA LEU A 186 3.20 -9.56 7.74
C LEU A 186 4.33 -10.19 6.90
N ALA A 187 5.22 -9.38 6.31
CA ALA A 187 6.37 -9.86 5.55
C ALA A 187 7.59 -10.11 6.45
N HIS A 188 7.92 -9.15 7.32
CA HIS A 188 9.10 -9.18 8.17
C HIS A 188 8.94 -8.24 9.37
N PRO A 189 9.48 -8.56 10.56
CA PRO A 189 9.39 -7.70 11.75
C PRO A 189 9.88 -6.26 11.56
N ASP A 190 10.84 -6.00 10.66
CA ASP A 190 11.31 -4.64 10.39
C ASP A 190 10.20 -3.70 9.90
N GLY A 191 9.16 -4.26 9.27
CA GLY A 191 7.96 -3.52 8.87
C GLY A 191 8.20 -2.35 7.91
N GLU A 192 7.33 -1.35 7.99
CA GLU A 192 7.41 -0.12 7.22
C GLU A 192 8.66 0.71 7.54
N HIS A 193 9.20 0.61 8.76
CA HIS A 193 10.47 1.23 9.16
C HIS A 193 11.66 0.58 8.44
N GLY A 194 11.68 -0.74 8.30
CA GLY A 194 12.68 -1.46 7.51
C GLY A 194 12.69 -1.06 6.05
N ILE A 195 11.50 -0.83 5.48
CA ILE A 195 11.35 -0.25 4.13
C ILE A 195 11.99 1.14 4.08
N ALA A 196 11.69 2.01 5.05
CA ALA A 196 12.26 3.35 5.12
C ALA A 196 13.80 3.30 5.15
N GLN A 197 14.37 2.44 5.97
CA GLN A 197 15.81 2.28 6.09
C GLN A 197 16.43 1.73 4.80
N GLY A 198 15.82 0.71 4.18
CA GLY A 198 16.34 0.05 2.98
C GLY A 198 16.40 0.97 1.75
N ILE A 199 15.49 1.95 1.64
CA ILE A 199 15.48 2.88 0.49
C ILE A 199 16.31 4.16 0.72
N SER A 200 16.78 4.39 1.95
CA SER A 200 17.34 5.68 2.37
C SER A 200 18.59 6.10 1.58
N SER A 201 19.50 5.17 1.29
CA SER A 201 20.75 5.41 0.55
C SER A 201 20.54 5.78 -0.92
N PHE A 202 19.36 5.49 -1.46
CA PHE A 202 18.99 5.79 -2.85
C PHE A 202 18.33 7.16 -3.01
N GLY A 203 18.02 7.83 -1.89
CA GLY A 203 17.24 9.07 -1.90
C GLY A 203 15.86 8.88 -2.53
N ALA A 204 15.27 7.68 -2.42
CA ALA A 204 13.89 7.41 -2.80
C ALA A 204 12.94 7.77 -1.65
N LEU A 205 11.67 8.04 -1.99
CA LEU A 205 10.67 8.42 -0.99
C LEU A 205 9.78 7.24 -0.61
N GLN A 206 9.17 7.30 0.58
CA GLN A 206 8.16 6.33 1.01
C GLN A 206 6.82 7.04 1.23
N ILE A 207 5.77 6.53 0.59
CA ILE A 207 4.40 6.92 0.94
C ILE A 207 3.89 5.89 1.96
N ILE A 208 3.68 6.32 3.20
CA ILE A 208 3.26 5.46 4.30
C ILE A 208 1.75 5.25 4.22
N SER A 209 1.29 4.01 4.34
CA SER A 209 -0.15 3.72 4.36
C SER A 209 -0.80 4.18 5.66
N ASN A 210 -2.05 4.67 5.58
CA ASN A 210 -2.89 4.94 6.75
C ASN A 210 -3.02 3.72 7.68
N ASN A 211 -2.96 2.53 7.08
CA ASN A 211 -3.14 1.25 7.74
C ASN A 211 -1.79 0.51 7.87
N ALA A 212 -0.70 1.24 8.04
CA ALA A 212 0.60 0.66 8.34
C ALA A 212 0.56 -0.19 9.62
N SER A 213 1.39 -1.23 9.69
CA SER A 213 1.53 -2.06 10.89
C SER A 213 2.37 -1.43 11.99
N GLN A 214 2.93 -0.24 11.78
CA GLN A 214 3.73 0.51 12.75
C GLN A 214 3.19 1.94 12.89
N LYS A 215 3.52 2.61 14.00
CA LYS A 215 3.13 4.00 14.22
C LYS A 215 3.86 4.95 13.26
N PRO A 216 3.24 6.06 12.84
CA PRO A 216 3.90 7.08 12.02
C PRO A 216 5.27 7.50 12.57
N GLU A 217 5.37 7.73 13.88
CA GLU A 217 6.57 8.17 14.58
C GLU A 217 7.68 7.12 14.54
N GLU A 218 7.32 5.83 14.64
CA GLU A 218 8.27 4.71 14.59
C GLU A 218 8.82 4.55 13.19
N ILE A 219 7.96 4.67 12.17
CA ILE A 219 8.36 4.52 10.78
C ILE A 219 9.39 5.57 10.39
N VAL A 220 9.14 6.84 10.76
CA VAL A 220 10.03 7.97 10.41
C VAL A 220 11.17 8.19 11.40
N ALA A 221 11.25 7.42 12.49
CA ALA A 221 12.31 7.56 13.48
C ALA A 221 13.69 7.39 12.83
N ASN A 222 14.69 8.17 13.25
CA ASN A 222 16.07 8.06 12.76
C ASN A 222 16.22 8.13 11.23
N SER A 223 15.28 8.76 10.53
CA SER A 223 15.36 8.96 9.07
C SER A 223 16.62 9.70 8.69
N ALA A 224 17.23 9.31 7.56
CA ALA A 224 18.42 9.99 7.07
C ALA A 224 18.11 11.46 6.73
N PRO A 225 19.08 12.39 6.89
CA PRO A 225 18.88 13.78 6.50
C PRO A 225 18.38 13.92 5.06
N GLY A 226 17.24 14.60 4.87
CA GLY A 226 16.63 14.80 3.56
C GLY A 226 15.74 13.65 3.06
N GLN A 227 15.58 12.57 3.83
CA GLN A 227 14.62 11.51 3.49
C GLN A 227 13.19 12.05 3.57
N ILE A 228 12.40 11.76 2.54
CA ILE A 228 11.06 12.33 2.33
C ILE A 228 10.00 11.25 2.50
N PHE A 229 8.94 11.60 3.24
CA PHE A 229 7.77 10.74 3.41
C PHE A 229 6.50 11.44 2.93
N GLY A 230 5.63 10.69 2.29
CA GLY A 230 4.22 11.05 2.11
C GLY A 230 3.35 10.24 3.06
N TRP A 231 2.20 10.78 3.46
CA TRP A 231 1.22 10.01 4.24
C TRP A 231 -0.03 9.76 3.42
N GLN A 232 -0.31 8.50 3.13
CA GLN A 232 -1.56 8.10 2.51
C GLN A 232 -2.68 8.09 3.55
N ILE A 233 -3.83 8.68 3.22
CA ILE A 233 -5.02 8.71 4.06
C ILE A 233 -6.24 8.10 3.37
N TYR A 234 -7.03 7.36 4.14
CA TYR A 234 -8.42 7.04 3.85
C TYR A 234 -9.30 7.90 4.76
N ILE A 235 -10.18 8.70 4.16
CA ILE A 235 -11.16 9.44 4.96
C ILE A 235 -12.15 8.44 5.54
N GLN A 236 -12.36 8.52 6.85
CA GLN A 236 -13.24 7.63 7.60
C GLN A 236 -14.62 8.28 7.71
N ASN A 237 -15.69 7.49 7.72
CA ASN A 237 -17.07 7.95 7.99
C ASN A 237 -17.14 8.77 9.27
N ASP A 238 -16.46 8.31 10.32
CA ASP A 238 -16.15 9.14 11.48
C ASP A 238 -15.01 10.11 11.15
N ARG A 239 -15.38 11.30 10.69
CA ARG A 239 -14.43 12.35 10.29
C ARG A 239 -13.49 12.77 11.42
N LYS A 240 -13.87 12.61 12.70
CA LYS A 240 -13.01 12.96 13.83
C LYS A 240 -11.70 12.16 13.83
N LYS A 241 -11.76 10.88 13.43
CA LYS A 241 -10.58 10.02 13.31
C LYS A 241 -9.62 10.53 12.23
N SER A 242 -10.15 10.93 11.07
CA SER A 242 -9.34 11.51 9.99
C SER A 242 -8.74 12.86 10.40
N ILE A 243 -9.48 13.72 11.10
CA ILE A 243 -8.96 15.00 11.62
C ILE A 243 -7.82 14.78 12.61
N ALA A 244 -7.99 13.85 13.56
CA ALA A 244 -6.96 13.52 14.53
C ALA A 244 -5.69 12.99 13.84
N MET A 245 -5.84 12.14 12.81
CA MET A 245 -4.72 11.65 12.03
C MET A 245 -4.02 12.78 11.26
N LEU A 246 -4.77 13.63 10.54
CA LEU A 246 -4.19 14.77 9.81
C LEU A 246 -3.38 15.69 10.74
N LYS A 247 -3.89 15.95 11.96
CA LYS A 247 -3.17 16.72 12.98
C LYS A 247 -1.89 16.03 13.44
N ARG A 248 -1.93 14.72 13.71
CA ARG A 248 -0.78 13.91 14.11
C ARG A 248 0.31 13.93 13.03
N ILE A 249 -0.09 13.72 11.78
CA ILE A 249 0.82 13.68 10.63
C ILE A 249 1.42 15.04 10.32
N SER A 250 0.63 16.11 10.39
CA SER A 250 1.13 17.48 10.19
C SER A 250 2.17 17.90 11.25
N ALA A 251 2.23 17.21 12.39
CA ALA A 251 3.23 17.44 13.43
C ALA A 251 4.58 16.74 13.17
N LEU A 252 4.68 15.88 12.14
CA LEU A 252 5.89 15.13 11.80
C LEU A 252 6.65 15.82 10.65
N PRO A 253 7.80 16.48 10.92
CA PRO A 253 8.48 17.30 9.91
C PRO A 253 9.02 16.52 8.71
N SER A 254 9.21 15.21 8.82
CA SER A 254 9.68 14.34 7.74
C SER A 254 8.58 13.99 6.74
N ILE A 255 7.30 14.13 7.14
CA ILE A 255 6.15 13.94 6.25
C ILE A 255 5.89 15.26 5.53
N LYS A 256 5.97 15.23 4.20
CA LYS A 256 5.95 16.44 3.35
C LYS A 256 4.64 16.66 2.61
N PHE A 257 3.79 15.66 2.50
CA PHE A 257 2.52 15.76 1.77
C PHE A 257 1.54 14.66 2.18
N ILE A 258 0.25 14.89 1.91
CA ILE A 258 -0.84 13.94 2.10
C ILE A 258 -1.25 13.33 0.77
N VAL A 259 -1.45 12.02 0.74
CA VAL A 259 -1.94 11.27 -0.41
C VAL A 259 -3.35 10.76 -0.14
N LEU A 260 -4.36 11.44 -0.68
CA LEU A 260 -5.75 10.99 -0.59
C LEU A 260 -6.00 9.88 -1.60
N THR A 261 -6.37 8.69 -1.12
CA THR A 261 -6.69 7.55 -2.00
C THR A 261 -8.19 7.53 -2.34
N LEU A 262 -8.51 7.46 -3.64
CA LEU A 262 -9.87 7.58 -4.17
C LEU A 262 -10.35 6.37 -4.97
N ASP A 263 -9.46 5.44 -5.34
CA ASP A 263 -9.76 4.27 -6.19
C ASP A 263 -10.40 3.08 -5.44
N ALA A 264 -10.60 3.18 -4.12
CA ALA A 264 -11.15 2.12 -3.30
C ALA A 264 -12.20 2.62 -2.28
N PRO A 265 -13.29 3.29 -2.73
CA PRO A 265 -14.39 3.68 -1.84
C PRO A 265 -15.10 2.44 -1.27
N VAL A 266 -15.08 1.34 -2.02
CA VAL A 266 -15.53 0.00 -1.60
C VAL A 266 -14.34 -0.96 -1.74
N PRO A 267 -14.14 -1.90 -0.80
CA PRO A 267 -13.07 -2.89 -0.93
C PRO A 267 -13.27 -3.77 -2.17
N GLY A 268 -12.20 -3.95 -2.96
CA GLY A 268 -12.17 -4.96 -4.02
C GLY A 268 -12.26 -6.39 -3.48
N LYS A 269 -12.86 -7.28 -4.25
CA LYS A 269 -13.07 -8.69 -3.88
C LYS A 269 -11.80 -9.49 -4.15
N ARG A 270 -11.04 -9.80 -3.10
CA ARG A 270 -9.70 -10.41 -3.20
C ARG A 270 -9.75 -11.90 -2.85
N GLU A 271 -10.07 -12.74 -3.82
CA GLU A 271 -10.43 -14.14 -3.59
C GLU A 271 -9.33 -14.99 -2.93
N HIS A 272 -8.06 -14.75 -3.25
CA HIS A 272 -6.93 -15.43 -2.59
C HIS A 272 -6.89 -15.12 -1.07
N ASP A 273 -7.11 -13.87 -0.69
CA ASP A 273 -7.10 -13.41 0.70
C ASP A 273 -8.34 -13.90 1.45
N GLU A 274 -9.52 -13.83 0.81
CA GLU A 274 -10.76 -14.36 1.38
C GLU A 274 -10.68 -15.87 1.63
N ARG A 275 -10.09 -16.63 0.71
CA ARG A 275 -9.93 -18.09 0.84
C ARG A 275 -9.08 -18.45 2.06
N VAL A 276 -7.96 -17.76 2.28
CA VAL A 276 -7.13 -18.00 3.48
C VAL A 276 -7.85 -17.53 4.76
N GLY A 277 -8.57 -16.41 4.71
CA GLY A 277 -9.42 -15.97 5.82
C GLY A 277 -10.51 -16.98 6.21
N SER A 278 -11.05 -17.71 5.23
CA SER A 278 -12.04 -18.78 5.43
C SER A 278 -11.46 -20.12 5.89
N LEU A 279 -10.16 -20.37 5.69
CA LEU A 279 -9.49 -21.63 6.07
C LEU A 279 -9.09 -21.71 7.56
N GLY A 280 -9.18 -20.61 8.32
CA GLY A 280 -9.06 -20.65 9.78
C GLY A 280 -10.24 -21.40 10.40
N LYS A 281 -10.03 -22.70 10.68
CA LYS A 281 -10.98 -23.72 11.14
C LYS A 281 -12.13 -23.17 12.01
N GLY A 282 -13.36 -23.51 11.61
CA GLY A 282 -14.62 -23.17 12.29
C GLY A 282 -15.65 -22.59 11.34
N LEU A 283 -16.22 -23.43 10.47
CA LEU A 283 -17.44 -23.11 9.72
C LEU A 283 -18.60 -23.21 10.71
N ASP A 284 -19.16 -22.08 11.14
CA ASP A 284 -20.49 -22.04 11.73
C ASP A 284 -21.23 -20.75 11.34
N ALA A 285 -22.48 -20.95 10.93
CA ALA A 285 -23.36 -19.93 10.38
C ALA A 285 -23.86 -18.94 11.45
N ILE A 286 -23.95 -17.65 11.10
CA ILE A 286 -24.70 -16.65 11.88
C ILE A 286 -26.00 -16.33 11.15
N SER A 287 -27.10 -16.22 11.90
CA SER A 287 -28.33 -15.59 11.44
C SER A 287 -28.26 -14.08 11.63
N ASP A 288 -28.21 -13.37 10.53
CA ASP A 288 -28.73 -12.02 10.37
C ASP A 288 -30.22 -12.04 10.71
N GLY A 289 -30.65 -11.10 11.57
CA GLY A 289 -32.00 -10.99 12.13
C GLY A 289 -33.15 -10.79 11.14
N THR A 290 -32.96 -11.15 9.88
CA THR A 290 -33.94 -11.33 8.80
C THR A 290 -34.31 -12.81 8.58
N GLY A 291 -33.62 -13.75 9.24
CA GLY A 291 -33.81 -15.19 9.04
C GLY A 291 -33.01 -15.77 7.87
N GLU A 292 -32.26 -14.97 7.11
CA GLU A 292 -31.42 -15.44 6.00
C GLU A 292 -29.93 -15.53 6.34
N LYS A 293 -29.48 -16.56 7.07
CA LYS A 293 -28.06 -16.82 7.40
C LYS A 293 -27.07 -16.48 6.26
N ARG A 294 -26.36 -15.34 6.33
CA ARG A 294 -25.23 -15.02 5.43
C ARG A 294 -23.89 -14.93 6.16
N GLU A 295 -22.95 -15.76 5.73
CA GLU A 295 -21.58 -15.83 6.24
C GLU A 295 -20.80 -14.55 5.88
N SER A 296 -20.18 -13.90 6.88
CA SER A 296 -19.15 -12.88 6.61
C SER A 296 -17.87 -13.57 6.16
N LYS A 297 -17.72 -13.70 4.84
CA LYS A 297 -16.48 -14.10 4.16
C LYS A 297 -15.68 -12.81 3.89
N GLY A 298 -14.44 -12.76 4.35
CA GLY A 298 -13.57 -11.59 4.19
C GLY A 298 -12.13 -11.89 4.54
N GLY A 299 -11.21 -11.48 3.67
CA GLY A 299 -9.76 -11.48 3.93
C GLY A 299 -9.29 -10.18 4.59
N VAL A 300 -8.01 -10.09 4.92
CA VAL A 300 -7.38 -8.97 5.64
C VAL A 300 -7.74 -7.61 5.05
N GLY A 301 -7.66 -7.44 3.73
CA GLY A 301 -7.94 -6.11 3.17
C GLY A 301 -9.42 -5.71 3.25
N LYS A 302 -10.40 -6.62 3.23
CA LYS A 302 -11.81 -6.21 3.43
C LYS A 302 -12.01 -5.55 4.80
N THR A 303 -11.34 -6.10 5.81
CA THR A 303 -11.28 -5.54 7.17
C THR A 303 -10.62 -4.16 7.20
N LEU A 304 -9.50 -3.96 6.49
CA LEU A 304 -8.77 -2.68 6.48
C LEU A 304 -9.56 -1.51 5.87
N PHE A 305 -10.53 -1.80 4.99
CA PHE A 305 -11.38 -0.78 4.36
C PHE A 305 -12.65 -0.47 5.15
N PHE A 306 -12.92 -1.20 6.25
CA PHE A 306 -14.10 -0.96 7.05
C PHE A 306 -14.12 0.47 7.61
N GLY A 307 -15.27 1.15 7.50
CA GLY A 307 -15.41 2.54 7.94
C GLY A 307 -14.92 3.61 6.96
N THR A 308 -14.33 3.23 5.82
CA THR A 308 -13.92 4.17 4.79
C THR A 308 -15.11 4.90 4.17
N ALA A 309 -14.94 6.19 3.91
CA ALA A 309 -15.94 7.07 3.36
C ALA A 309 -16.19 6.82 1.87
N THR A 310 -17.45 6.67 1.49
CA THR A 310 -17.90 6.49 0.09
C THR A 310 -18.51 7.75 -0.51
N ASP A 311 -18.55 8.85 0.24
CA ASP A 311 -19.24 10.12 -0.08
C ASP A 311 -18.27 11.24 -0.49
N LEU A 312 -17.02 10.90 -0.81
CA LEU A 312 -16.02 11.89 -1.22
C LEU A 312 -16.35 12.43 -2.61
N THR A 313 -16.26 13.74 -2.78
CA THR A 313 -16.55 14.43 -4.04
C THR A 313 -15.56 15.56 -4.31
N TRP A 314 -15.37 15.91 -5.58
CA TRP A 314 -14.59 17.08 -5.98
C TRP A 314 -15.06 18.38 -5.30
N LYS A 315 -16.36 18.51 -5.03
CA LYS A 315 -17.00 19.70 -4.44
C LYS A 315 -16.67 19.92 -2.97
N THR A 316 -16.70 18.85 -2.17
CA THR A 316 -16.65 18.99 -0.71
C THR A 316 -15.31 18.58 -0.12
N THR A 317 -14.65 17.59 -0.71
CA THR A 317 -13.53 16.90 -0.04
C THR A 317 -12.25 17.74 0.00
N LEU A 318 -11.90 18.41 -1.09
CA LEU A 318 -10.69 19.24 -1.14
C LEU A 318 -10.79 20.49 -0.26
N GLY A 319 -11.99 21.08 -0.14
CA GLY A 319 -12.24 22.18 0.79
C GLY A 319 -12.04 21.72 2.23
N TRP A 320 -12.69 20.62 2.60
CA TRP A 320 -12.57 20.03 3.94
C TRP A 320 -11.12 19.63 4.29
N LEU A 321 -10.33 19.09 3.36
CA LEU A 321 -8.94 18.72 3.66
C LEU A 321 -8.09 19.94 4.07
N LYS A 322 -8.25 21.08 3.37
CA LYS A 322 -7.50 22.31 3.67
C LYS A 322 -7.85 22.93 5.01
N GLU A 323 -9.07 22.70 5.50
CA GLU A 323 -9.45 23.15 6.84
C GLU A 323 -8.66 22.41 7.94
N HIS A 324 -8.05 21.27 7.62
CA HIS A 324 -7.45 20.36 8.60
C HIS A 324 -5.97 20.03 8.35
N THR A 325 -5.37 20.48 7.25
CA THR A 325 -3.92 20.37 7.01
C THR A 325 -3.43 21.44 6.01
N ASP A 326 -2.21 21.91 6.22
CA ASP A 326 -1.49 22.81 5.31
C ASP A 326 -0.50 22.05 4.40
N LEU A 327 -0.39 20.73 4.56
CA LEU A 327 0.49 19.93 3.72
C LEU A 327 -0.05 19.84 2.28
N PRO A 328 0.83 19.84 1.26
CA PRO A 328 0.46 19.57 -0.12
C PRO A 328 -0.41 18.32 -0.27
N ILE A 329 -1.42 18.40 -1.14
CA ILE A 329 -2.35 17.29 -1.41
C ILE A 329 -1.98 16.63 -2.73
N VAL A 330 -1.88 15.30 -2.70
CA VAL A 330 -1.74 14.41 -3.85
C VAL A 330 -2.97 13.52 -3.93
N LEU A 331 -3.60 13.41 -5.10
CA LEU A 331 -4.70 12.47 -5.30
C LEU A 331 -4.20 11.17 -5.91
N LYS A 332 -4.48 10.05 -5.26
CA LYS A 332 -4.11 8.70 -5.73
C LYS A 332 -5.35 7.94 -6.20
N GLY A 333 -5.23 7.28 -7.34
CA GLY A 333 -6.29 6.43 -7.88
C GLY A 333 -7.00 7.04 -9.10
N ILE A 334 -6.38 8.05 -9.72
CA ILE A 334 -6.87 8.66 -10.95
C ILE A 334 -6.71 7.65 -12.08
N GLN A 335 -7.79 7.39 -12.82
CA GLN A 335 -7.84 6.33 -13.84
C GLN A 335 -8.29 6.83 -15.21
N THR A 336 -8.66 8.10 -15.33
CA THR A 336 -9.18 8.74 -16.55
C THR A 336 -8.50 10.09 -16.80
N HIS A 337 -8.49 10.55 -18.05
CA HIS A 337 -7.96 11.87 -18.40
C HIS A 337 -8.87 13.01 -17.94
N GLU A 338 -10.18 12.77 -17.83
CA GLU A 338 -11.16 13.72 -17.31
C GLU A 338 -10.88 14.07 -15.85
N ASP A 339 -10.64 13.07 -15.00
CA ASP A 339 -10.30 13.30 -13.59
C ASP A 339 -8.92 13.93 -13.42
N ALA A 340 -7.97 13.62 -14.30
CA ALA A 340 -6.68 14.31 -14.33
C ALA A 340 -6.81 15.79 -14.72
N TYR A 341 -7.65 16.09 -15.72
CA TYR A 341 -7.97 17.46 -16.12
C TYR A 341 -8.64 18.23 -14.98
N LEU A 342 -9.61 17.61 -14.29
CA LEU A 342 -10.25 18.17 -13.11
C LEU A 342 -9.25 18.46 -11.99
N ALA A 343 -8.38 17.50 -11.65
CA ALA A 343 -7.36 17.67 -10.62
C ALA A 343 -6.49 18.91 -10.87
N MET A 344 -6.08 19.14 -12.12
CA MET A 344 -5.28 20.31 -12.49
C MET A 344 -6.00 21.64 -12.20
N GLN A 345 -7.34 21.70 -12.30
CA GLN A 345 -8.09 22.94 -12.05
C GLN A 345 -8.01 23.39 -10.59
N PHE A 346 -7.61 22.50 -9.68
CA PHE A 346 -7.42 22.80 -8.26
C PHE A 346 -5.98 23.18 -7.90
N ALA A 347 -5.07 23.28 -8.88
CA ALA A 347 -3.74 23.83 -8.65
C ALA A 347 -3.83 25.31 -8.16
N PRO A 348 -2.95 25.76 -7.26
CA PRO A 348 -1.79 25.05 -6.71
C PRO A 348 -2.08 24.20 -5.47
N GLN A 349 -3.33 24.06 -5.04
CA GLN A 349 -3.65 23.36 -3.79
C GLN A 349 -3.53 21.83 -3.92
N LEU A 350 -3.72 21.33 -5.14
CA LEU A 350 -3.39 19.98 -5.55
C LEU A 350 -2.15 20.07 -6.43
N GLU A 351 -1.05 19.48 -5.99
CA GLU A 351 0.24 19.61 -6.65
C GLU A 351 0.63 18.38 -7.47
N ALA A 352 0.05 17.22 -7.17
CA ALA A 352 0.26 16.01 -7.94
C ALA A 352 -0.93 15.06 -7.96
N ILE A 353 -0.94 14.18 -8.95
CA ILE A 353 -1.81 13.01 -9.03
C ILE A 353 -0.98 11.73 -9.19
N ILE A 354 -1.49 10.61 -8.67
CA ILE A 354 -0.96 9.27 -8.90
C ILE A 354 -1.98 8.50 -9.73
N LEU A 355 -1.60 8.18 -10.96
CA LEU A 355 -2.36 7.30 -11.83
C LEU A 355 -2.20 5.87 -11.31
N SER A 356 -3.29 5.26 -10.89
CA SER A 356 -3.28 3.98 -10.17
C SER A 356 -4.65 3.32 -10.22
N ASN A 357 -4.68 2.00 -10.36
CA ASN A 357 -5.86 1.16 -10.13
C ASN A 357 -5.67 0.29 -8.87
N HIS A 358 -5.00 0.85 -7.88
CA HIS A 358 -4.67 0.19 -6.62
C HIS A 358 -3.81 -1.09 -6.78
N GLY A 359 -3.01 -1.18 -7.84
CA GLY A 359 -2.25 -2.39 -8.18
C GLY A 359 -3.14 -3.58 -8.54
N GLY A 360 -4.31 -3.30 -9.14
CA GLY A 360 -5.34 -4.26 -9.53
C GLY A 360 -6.21 -4.77 -8.37
N ARG A 361 -6.25 -4.07 -7.23
CA ARG A 361 -6.90 -4.54 -5.98
C ARG A 361 -8.27 -3.94 -5.69
N ALA A 362 -8.77 -3.06 -6.57
CA ALA A 362 -10.07 -2.41 -6.42
C ALA A 362 -11.04 -2.87 -7.52
N LEU A 363 -11.09 -2.17 -8.65
CA LEU A 363 -11.89 -2.56 -9.81
C LEU A 363 -11.05 -3.43 -10.75
N ASP A 364 -11.45 -4.68 -10.98
CA ASP A 364 -10.82 -5.50 -12.02
C ASP A 364 -11.30 -5.05 -13.41
N THR A 365 -10.48 -5.27 -14.43
CA THR A 365 -10.60 -4.69 -15.80
C THR A 365 -10.40 -3.17 -15.88
N ALA A 366 -10.06 -2.51 -14.78
CA ALA A 366 -9.58 -1.12 -14.80
C ALA A 366 -8.31 -0.97 -15.65
N PRO A 367 -8.14 0.18 -16.34
CA PRO A 367 -6.99 0.41 -17.22
C PRO A 367 -5.68 0.48 -16.43
N PRO A 368 -4.55 0.12 -17.05
CA PRO A 368 -3.25 0.31 -16.44
C PRO A 368 -2.88 1.80 -16.44
N ALA A 369 -2.13 2.26 -15.44
CA ALA A 369 -1.75 3.66 -15.28
C ALA A 369 -1.08 4.26 -16.53
N VAL A 370 -0.35 3.46 -17.31
CA VAL A 370 0.28 3.89 -18.55
C VAL A 370 -0.71 4.23 -19.67
N HIS A 371 -1.90 3.60 -19.69
CA HIS A 371 -2.98 3.98 -20.61
C HIS A 371 -3.55 5.34 -20.21
N THR A 372 -3.86 5.55 -18.93
CA THR A 372 -4.29 6.86 -18.43
C THR A 372 -3.25 7.94 -18.72
N LEU A 373 -1.96 7.64 -18.61
CA LEU A 373 -0.87 8.56 -18.96
C LEU A 373 -0.91 8.95 -20.45
N LEU A 374 -1.14 7.99 -21.35
CA LEU A 374 -1.31 8.22 -22.79
C LEU A 374 -2.59 9.02 -23.09
N GLU A 375 -3.69 8.77 -22.38
CA GLU A 375 -4.91 9.57 -22.52
C GLU A 375 -4.67 11.02 -22.13
N ILE A 376 -3.99 11.30 -21.01
CA ILE A 376 -3.64 12.67 -20.62
C ILE A 376 -2.80 13.34 -21.73
N ARG A 377 -1.81 12.63 -22.30
CA ARG A 377 -1.03 13.18 -23.42
C ARG A 377 -1.87 13.50 -24.65
N LYS A 378 -2.88 12.68 -24.94
CA LYS A 378 -3.76 12.82 -26.12
C LYS A 378 -4.79 13.92 -25.93
N TYR A 379 -5.40 14.00 -24.75
CA TYR A 379 -6.62 14.78 -24.53
C TYR A 379 -6.39 16.06 -23.73
N CYS A 380 -5.47 16.07 -22.76
CA CYS A 380 -5.23 17.21 -21.86
C CYS A 380 -3.73 17.36 -21.49
N PRO A 381 -2.82 17.50 -22.46
CA PRO A 381 -1.37 17.55 -22.21
C PRO A 381 -0.94 18.71 -21.30
N GLU A 382 -1.75 19.75 -21.15
CA GLU A 382 -1.52 20.87 -20.25
C GLU A 382 -1.44 20.45 -18.77
N VAL A 383 -2.02 19.31 -18.38
CA VAL A 383 -1.92 18.76 -17.02
C VAL A 383 -0.45 18.64 -16.58
N PHE A 384 0.44 18.16 -17.47
CA PHE A 384 1.87 17.97 -17.19
C PHE A 384 2.64 19.26 -16.88
N SER A 385 2.07 20.42 -17.24
CA SER A 385 2.65 21.74 -16.99
C SER A 385 2.11 22.43 -15.74
N ARG A 386 1.03 21.89 -15.15
CA ARG A 386 0.31 22.48 -14.01
C ARG A 386 0.55 21.74 -12.71
N ILE A 387 0.57 20.40 -12.77
CA ILE A 387 0.75 19.52 -11.62
C ILE A 387 1.68 18.36 -12.00
N GLU A 388 2.30 17.72 -11.01
CA GLU A 388 3.09 16.51 -11.26
C GLU A 388 2.16 15.30 -11.50
N VAL A 389 2.52 14.45 -12.46
CA VAL A 389 1.80 13.20 -12.74
C VAL A 389 2.70 12.04 -12.38
N TRP A 390 2.31 11.23 -11.40
CA TRP A 390 3.05 10.04 -10.97
C TRP A 390 2.26 8.80 -11.39
N VAL A 391 2.93 7.65 -11.45
CA VAL A 391 2.27 6.38 -11.78
C VAL A 391 2.67 5.29 -10.80
N ASP A 392 1.77 4.34 -10.53
CA ASP A 392 2.13 3.07 -9.91
C ASP A 392 1.43 1.89 -10.62
N GLY A 393 1.75 0.67 -10.18
CA GLY A 393 1.09 -0.55 -10.65
C GLY A 393 1.88 -1.29 -11.73
N GLY A 394 2.22 -2.55 -11.45
CA GLY A 394 2.82 -3.46 -12.43
C GLY A 394 4.27 -3.16 -12.81
N ILE A 395 4.98 -2.27 -12.11
CA ILE A 395 6.41 -2.01 -12.35
C ILE A 395 7.23 -3.21 -11.86
N LYS A 396 7.96 -3.86 -12.78
CA LYS A 396 8.85 -5.00 -12.47
C LYS A 396 10.29 -4.81 -12.93
N ARG A 397 10.57 -3.85 -13.81
CA ARG A 397 11.91 -3.55 -14.33
C ARG A 397 12.20 -2.06 -14.38
N GLY A 398 13.47 -1.68 -14.35
CA GLY A 398 13.94 -0.31 -14.58
C GLY A 398 13.56 0.22 -15.97
N THR A 399 13.41 -0.65 -16.97
CA THR A 399 12.88 -0.24 -18.29
C THR A 399 11.40 0.17 -18.24
N ASP A 400 10.59 -0.39 -17.34
CA ASP A 400 9.20 0.04 -17.13
C ASP A 400 9.17 1.47 -16.57
N VAL A 401 10.06 1.74 -15.60
CA VAL A 401 10.25 3.07 -15.00
C VAL A 401 10.63 4.08 -16.08
N VAL A 402 11.67 3.80 -16.87
CA VAL A 402 12.13 4.71 -17.92
C VAL A 402 11.06 4.96 -18.98
N LYS A 403 10.25 3.96 -19.35
CA LYS A 403 9.12 4.14 -20.28
C LYS A 403 8.05 5.09 -19.72
N ALA A 404 7.70 4.95 -18.44
CA ALA A 404 6.76 5.86 -17.79
C ALA A 404 7.29 7.30 -17.75
N LEU A 405 8.58 7.47 -17.42
CA LEU A 405 9.23 8.80 -17.44
C LEU A 405 9.23 9.41 -18.84
N CYS A 406 9.53 8.62 -19.88
CA CYS A 406 9.45 9.07 -21.28
C CYS A 406 8.04 9.53 -21.68
N LEU A 407 6.99 9.00 -21.07
CA LEU A 407 5.61 9.41 -21.30
C LEU A 407 5.20 10.66 -20.49
N GLY A 408 6.07 11.14 -19.58
CA GLY A 408 5.83 12.36 -18.81
C GLY A 408 5.49 12.12 -17.34
N ALA A 409 5.57 10.87 -16.85
CA ALA A 409 5.51 10.64 -15.41
C ALA A 409 6.71 11.34 -14.72
N LYS A 410 6.46 11.98 -13.59
CA LYS A 410 7.49 12.63 -12.77
C LYS A 410 8.17 11.65 -11.82
N ALA A 411 7.42 10.65 -11.32
CA ALA A 411 7.89 9.61 -10.42
C ALA A 411 7.10 8.31 -10.63
N VAL A 412 7.73 7.18 -10.30
CA VAL A 412 7.18 5.82 -10.52
C VAL A 412 7.16 5.03 -9.21
N GLY A 413 6.01 4.45 -8.89
CA GLY A 413 5.73 3.78 -7.64
C GLY A 413 5.90 2.26 -7.70
N VAL A 414 6.54 1.69 -6.68
CA VAL A 414 6.60 0.25 -6.44
C VAL A 414 5.91 -0.11 -5.11
N GLY A 415 4.99 -1.07 -5.16
CA GLY A 415 4.27 -1.56 -3.96
C GLY A 415 4.74 -2.96 -3.56
N ARG A 416 4.25 -3.98 -4.27
CA ARG A 416 4.58 -5.40 -4.00
C ARG A 416 6.08 -5.68 -4.05
N ALA A 417 6.84 -5.02 -4.92
CA ALA A 417 8.29 -5.22 -4.99
C ALA A 417 8.99 -4.90 -3.67
N ALA A 418 8.63 -3.79 -3.01
CA ALA A 418 9.17 -3.45 -1.70
C ALA A 418 8.74 -4.45 -0.62
N LEU A 419 7.48 -4.91 -0.63
CA LEU A 419 6.99 -5.92 0.32
C LEU A 419 7.64 -7.29 0.12
N PHE A 420 7.89 -7.72 -1.12
CA PHE A 420 8.58 -8.98 -1.40
C PHE A 420 10.07 -8.88 -1.13
N GLY A 421 10.70 -7.73 -1.40
CA GLY A 421 12.05 -7.42 -0.91
C GLY A 421 12.15 -7.60 0.60
N LEU A 422 11.22 -6.97 1.34
CA LEU A 422 11.12 -7.09 2.78
C LEU A 422 10.89 -8.54 3.23
N GLY A 423 9.98 -9.27 2.59
CA GLY A 423 9.71 -10.68 2.92
C GLY A 423 10.86 -11.64 2.59
N ALA A 424 11.72 -11.29 1.63
CA ALA A 424 12.86 -12.13 1.25
C ALA A 424 14.03 -12.01 2.23
N GLY A 425 14.28 -10.82 2.78
CA GLY A 425 15.43 -10.58 3.65
C GLY A 425 15.40 -9.26 4.42
N GLY A 426 14.23 -8.83 4.90
CA GLY A 426 14.11 -7.64 5.72
C GLY A 426 14.55 -6.36 5.02
N LYS A 427 15.11 -5.43 5.79
CA LYS A 427 15.72 -4.19 5.29
C LYS A 427 16.70 -4.45 4.13
N GLU A 428 17.59 -5.43 4.25
CA GLU A 428 18.61 -5.74 3.26
C GLU A 428 17.99 -6.21 1.93
N GLY A 429 16.87 -6.92 1.99
CA GLY A 429 16.12 -7.31 0.80
C GLY A 429 15.45 -6.12 0.10
N VAL A 430 14.98 -5.12 0.85
CA VAL A 430 14.48 -3.85 0.29
C VAL A 430 15.61 -3.04 -0.35
N GLU A 431 16.76 -2.95 0.33
CA GLU A 431 17.95 -2.27 -0.20
C GLU A 431 18.38 -2.88 -1.53
N ARG A 432 18.51 -4.21 -1.59
CA ARG A 432 18.86 -4.92 -2.82
C ARG A 432 17.82 -4.76 -3.94
N THR A 433 16.53 -4.73 -3.59
CA THR A 433 15.43 -4.44 -4.53
C THR A 433 15.64 -3.08 -5.23
N PHE A 434 15.99 -2.04 -4.46
CA PHE A 434 16.22 -0.71 -5.00
C PHE A 434 17.57 -0.58 -5.73
N GLU A 435 18.60 -1.33 -5.30
CA GLU A 435 19.88 -1.43 -6.01
C GLU A 435 19.68 -1.97 -7.43
N ILE A 436 18.92 -3.05 -7.59
CA ILE A 436 18.62 -3.65 -8.90
C ILE A 436 17.84 -2.65 -9.77
N LEU A 437 16.77 -2.05 -9.24
CA LEU A 437 15.99 -1.07 -9.99
C LEU A 437 16.83 0.12 -10.44
N ARG A 438 17.70 0.65 -9.56
CA ARG A 438 18.64 1.70 -9.91
C ARG A 438 19.57 1.27 -11.03
N GLY A 439 20.21 0.11 -10.91
CA GLY A 439 21.12 -0.41 -11.94
C GLY A 439 20.43 -0.63 -13.28
N GLU A 440 19.20 -1.14 -13.29
CA GLU A 440 18.39 -1.30 -14.49
C GLU A 440 17.98 0.04 -15.13
N ILE A 441 17.64 1.06 -14.32
CA ILE A 441 17.33 2.42 -14.79
C ILE A 441 18.57 3.05 -15.44
N GLU A 442 19.70 3.07 -14.73
CA GLU A 442 20.96 3.64 -15.21
C GLU A 442 21.42 2.96 -16.50
N THR A 443 21.34 1.63 -16.55
CA THR A 443 21.66 0.85 -17.76
C THR A 443 20.74 1.23 -18.91
N CYS A 444 19.42 1.30 -18.67
CA CYS A 444 18.46 1.68 -19.69
C CYS A 444 18.69 3.10 -20.22
N MET A 445 18.95 4.08 -19.36
CA MET A 445 19.23 5.46 -19.75
C MET A 445 20.51 5.56 -20.59
N LYS A 446 21.59 4.91 -20.17
CA LYS A 446 22.84 4.86 -20.94
C LYS A 446 22.65 4.20 -22.31
N LEU A 447 21.92 3.08 -22.38
CA LEU A 447 21.63 2.42 -23.66
C LEU A 447 20.69 3.24 -24.56
N LEU A 448 19.85 4.11 -23.99
CA LEU A 448 19.05 5.08 -24.73
C LEU A 448 19.87 6.26 -25.26
N GLY A 449 21.07 6.49 -24.72
CA GLY A 449 21.88 7.68 -24.97
C GLY A 449 21.34 8.90 -24.23
N VAL A 450 20.97 8.73 -22.96
CA VAL A 450 20.40 9.78 -22.11
C VAL A 450 21.23 9.92 -20.84
N ASP A 451 21.69 11.14 -20.58
CA ASP A 451 22.49 11.46 -19.38
C ASP A 451 21.59 11.71 -18.18
N LYS A 452 20.52 12.51 -18.34
CA LYS A 452 19.70 12.96 -17.20
C LYS A 452 18.24 12.53 -17.33
N VAL A 453 17.59 12.20 -16.21
CA VAL A 453 16.15 11.87 -16.19
C VAL A 453 15.30 12.98 -16.83
N SER A 454 15.66 14.24 -16.64
CA SER A 454 14.96 15.40 -17.24
C SER A 454 14.97 15.44 -18.76
N GLU A 455 15.86 14.67 -19.42
CA GLU A 455 15.94 14.61 -20.88
C GLU A 455 15.03 13.54 -21.47
N LEU A 456 14.55 12.59 -20.66
CA LEU A 456 13.63 11.54 -21.09
C LEU A 456 12.34 12.14 -21.65
N GLY A 457 11.78 11.50 -22.67
CA GLY A 457 10.61 11.99 -23.37
C GLY A 457 10.17 11.05 -24.51
N PRO A 458 9.06 11.36 -25.19
CA PRO A 458 8.42 10.43 -26.13
C PRO A 458 9.32 10.00 -27.30
N LYS A 459 10.33 10.82 -27.65
CA LYS A 459 11.29 10.48 -28.71
C LYS A 459 12.08 9.19 -28.44
N TYR A 460 12.24 8.79 -27.17
CA TYR A 460 13.00 7.60 -26.78
C TYR A 460 12.16 6.32 -26.68
N ILE A 461 10.86 6.39 -27.03
CA ILE A 461 9.97 5.24 -27.02
C ILE A 461 9.11 5.17 -28.28
N ASN A 462 8.52 4.01 -28.53
CA ASN A 462 7.43 3.80 -29.46
C ASN A 462 6.27 3.15 -28.71
N SER A 463 5.24 3.96 -28.42
CA SER A 463 4.00 3.58 -27.72
C SER A 463 2.85 3.21 -28.65
N ARG A 464 3.06 3.19 -29.98
CA ARG A 464 1.97 3.05 -30.96
C ARG A 464 1.10 1.81 -30.76
N ALA A 465 1.67 0.70 -30.30
CA ALA A 465 0.93 -0.53 -30.06
C ALA A 465 -0.17 -0.34 -28.99
N VAL A 466 0.14 0.39 -27.92
CA VAL A 466 -0.75 0.60 -26.77
C VAL A 466 -1.62 1.84 -26.92
N GLU A 467 -1.25 2.80 -27.78
CA GLU A 467 -2.08 3.96 -28.12
C GLU A 467 -3.40 3.59 -28.81
N ARG A 468 -3.48 2.40 -29.41
CA ARG A 468 -4.74 1.85 -29.95
C ARG A 468 -5.69 1.41 -28.84
N ASP A 469 -5.16 1.07 -27.68
CA ASP A 469 -5.88 0.37 -26.60
C ASP A 469 -6.35 1.34 -25.49
N ILE A 470 -6.24 2.66 -25.71
CA ILE A 470 -6.79 3.71 -24.84
C ILE A 470 -8.16 4.18 -25.32
N TYR A 471 -8.90 4.90 -24.48
CA TYR A 471 -10.16 5.52 -24.89
C TYR A 471 -10.02 6.34 -26.18
N ASP A 472 -10.95 6.14 -27.12
CA ASP A 472 -10.93 6.75 -28.46
C ASP A 472 -12.07 7.75 -28.72
N GLY A 473 -12.94 7.97 -27.73
CA GLY A 473 -14.05 8.90 -27.82
C GLY A 473 -13.61 10.37 -27.77
N HIS A 474 -14.61 11.26 -27.79
CA HIS A 474 -14.39 12.70 -27.64
C HIS A 474 -13.82 13.01 -26.24
N ALA A 475 -12.90 13.96 -26.16
CA ALA A 475 -12.24 14.35 -24.90
C ALA A 475 -13.23 14.81 -23.82
N GLY A 476 -14.36 15.40 -24.23
CA GLY A 476 -15.44 15.80 -23.33
C GLY A 476 -15.09 16.92 -22.34
N LEU A 477 -13.90 17.52 -22.47
CA LEU A 477 -13.35 18.49 -21.51
C LEU A 477 -14.16 19.79 -21.44
N GLU A 478 -14.88 20.15 -22.49
CA GLU A 478 -15.83 21.26 -22.50
C GLU A 478 -17.01 21.02 -21.55
N LYS A 479 -17.46 19.77 -21.41
CA LYS A 479 -18.51 19.40 -20.45
C LYS A 479 -17.94 19.37 -19.05
N VAL A 480 -16.74 18.80 -18.86
CA VAL A 480 -15.96 18.85 -17.60
C VAL A 480 -15.77 20.31 -17.16
N GLY A 481 -15.41 21.19 -18.09
CA GLY A 481 -15.33 22.62 -17.92
C GLY A 481 -16.67 23.23 -17.48
N LEU A 482 -17.82 22.74 -17.94
CA LEU A 482 -19.13 23.15 -17.42
C LEU A 482 -19.37 22.67 -15.98
N TRP A 483 -18.92 21.48 -15.57
CA TRP A 483 -18.99 21.04 -14.16
C TRP A 483 -18.10 21.90 -13.24
N VAL A 484 -16.97 22.40 -13.74
CA VAL A 484 -16.08 23.33 -13.04
C VAL A 484 -16.63 24.77 -13.07
N SER A 485 -17.19 25.22 -14.20
CA SER A 485 -17.75 26.57 -14.40
C SER A 485 -19.09 26.76 -13.68
N ALA A 486 -19.89 25.69 -13.57
CA ALA A 486 -21.15 25.68 -12.86
C ALA A 486 -20.97 25.57 -11.34
N LYS A 487 -19.73 25.57 -10.83
CA LYS A 487 -19.36 25.32 -9.42
C LYS A 487 -19.76 23.88 -9.02
N LEU A 488 -18.79 22.99 -8.76
CA LEU A 488 -18.15 22.92 -7.44
C LEU A 488 -18.80 23.85 -6.41
#